data_AF-X8DHI8-F1
#
_entry.id   AF-X8DHI8-F1
#
_cell.length_a   1.000
_cell.length_b   1.000
_cell.length_c   1.000
_cell.angle_alpha   90.00
_cell.angle_beta   90.00
_cell.angle_gamma   90.00
#
_symmetry.space_group_name_H-M   'P 1'
#
loop_
_entity.id
_entity.type
_entity.pdbx_description
1 polymer ?
#
loop_
_entity_poly.entity_id
_entity_poly.type
_entity_poly.pdbx_seq_one_letter_code
_entity_poly.pdbx_strand_id
1 'polypeptide(L)'
;MAVFREEMESFGRTPVPAEFEATVPLGSTDMGNVTQVLPGIHPVIGIDSGGAVIHQPDFEKAAKEPGADRAVVEGAKMLARTVIRLAEDEAERSRVLDRLARRTVKV
;
A
#
# COMPACT_ATOMS: atom_id res chain seq x y z
N MET A 1 2.21 -7.48 -3.23
CA MET A 1 1.16 -7.55 -2.21
C MET A 1 1.59 -8.40 -1.03
N ALA A 2 2.05 -9.65 -1.21
CA ALA A 2 2.52 -10.50 -0.10
C ALA A 2 3.52 -9.80 0.85
N VAL A 3 4.64 -9.27 0.34
CA VAL A 3 5.66 -8.60 1.19
C VAL A 3 5.08 -7.45 2.02
N PHE A 4 4.34 -6.52 1.41
CA PHE A 4 3.76 -5.39 2.14
C PHE A 4 2.68 -5.84 3.15
N ARG A 5 1.90 -6.87 2.80
CA ARG A 5 0.91 -7.48 3.70
C ARG A 5 1.58 -8.03 4.96
N GLU A 6 2.67 -8.76 4.79
CA GLU A 6 3.46 -9.30 5.90
C GLU A 6 4.08 -8.15 6.73
N GLU A 7 4.50 -7.05 6.10
CA GLU A 7 4.92 -5.87 6.87
C GLU A 7 3.77 -5.28 7.68
N MET A 8 2.54 -5.19 7.14
CA MET A 8 1.36 -4.76 7.92
C MET A 8 1.15 -5.63 9.16
N GLU A 9 1.18 -6.95 8.99
CA GLU A 9 1.04 -7.90 10.09
C GLU A 9 2.15 -7.75 11.13
N SER A 10 3.39 -7.51 10.70
CA SER A 10 4.54 -7.29 11.61
C SER A 10 4.41 -6.01 12.46
N PHE A 11 3.63 -5.04 11.99
CA PHE A 11 3.27 -3.82 12.72
C PHE A 11 1.95 -3.97 13.50
N GLY A 12 1.39 -5.18 13.59
CA GLY A 12 0.14 -5.46 14.30
C GLY A 12 -1.11 -4.95 13.58
N ARG A 13 -1.00 -4.60 12.30
CA ARG A 13 -2.15 -4.19 11.47
C ARG A 13 -2.75 -5.40 10.79
N THR A 14 -4.07 -5.40 10.66
CA THR A 14 -4.82 -6.44 9.94
C THR A 14 -5.10 -5.96 8.51
N PRO A 15 -4.45 -6.52 7.49
CA PRO A 15 -4.77 -6.18 6.11
C PRO A 15 -6.14 -6.74 5.74
N VAL A 16 -6.93 -5.94 5.01
CA VAL A 16 -8.26 -6.34 4.53
C VAL A 16 -8.17 -7.65 3.73
N PRO A 17 -9.19 -8.52 3.71
CA PRO A 17 -9.10 -9.76 2.94
C PRO A 17 -8.88 -9.48 1.44
N ALA A 18 -8.15 -10.36 0.75
CA ALA A 18 -7.67 -10.11 -0.62
C ALA A 18 -8.83 -9.94 -1.63
N GLU A 19 -9.96 -10.59 -1.39
CA GLU A 19 -11.20 -10.45 -2.16
C GLU A 19 -11.79 -9.03 -2.09
N PHE A 20 -11.55 -8.29 -1.00
CA PHE A 20 -11.96 -6.91 -0.86
C PHE A 20 -10.96 -5.94 -1.50
N GLU A 21 -9.66 -6.23 -1.48
CA GLU A 21 -8.64 -5.38 -2.12
C GLU A 21 -8.91 -5.15 -3.62
N ALA A 22 -9.40 -6.17 -4.32
CA ALA A 22 -9.68 -6.10 -5.75
C ALA A 22 -10.99 -5.37 -6.10
N THR A 23 -11.87 -5.16 -5.12
CA THR A 23 -13.23 -4.65 -5.35
C THR A 23 -13.44 -3.23 -4.84
N VAL A 24 -12.50 -2.66 -4.07
CA VAL A 24 -12.54 -1.27 -3.63
C VAL A 24 -11.70 -0.42 -4.59
N PRO A 25 -12.30 0.30 -5.55
CA PRO A 25 -11.58 1.28 -6.35
C PRO A 25 -11.12 2.42 -5.44
N LEU A 26 -9.89 2.31 -4.94
CA LEU A 26 -9.28 3.30 -4.06
C LEU A 26 -8.74 4.47 -4.89
N GLY A 27 -9.66 5.27 -5.43
CA GLY A 27 -9.41 6.62 -5.90
C GLY A 27 -8.87 6.79 -7.32
N SER A 28 -8.86 8.05 -7.75
CA SER A 28 -8.17 8.52 -8.96
C SER A 28 -6.85 9.14 -8.50
N THR A 29 -5.73 8.47 -8.78
CA THR A 29 -4.39 8.84 -8.32
C THR A 29 -3.39 8.77 -9.46
N ASP A 30 -2.39 9.66 -9.44
CA ASP A 30 -1.28 9.69 -10.39
C ASP A 30 -0.40 8.43 -10.32
N MET A 31 -0.44 7.70 -9.21
CA MET A 31 0.24 6.40 -9.07
C MET A 31 -0.27 5.36 -10.09
N GLY A 32 -1.50 5.53 -10.60
CA GLY A 32 -2.01 4.72 -11.72
C GLY A 32 -1.15 4.86 -12.97
N ASN A 33 -0.65 6.07 -13.27
CA ASN A 33 0.23 6.33 -14.40
C ASN A 33 1.63 5.75 -14.15
N VAL A 34 2.16 5.92 -12.94
CA VAL A 34 3.49 5.39 -12.55
C VAL A 34 3.52 3.87 -12.68
N THR A 35 2.48 3.18 -12.22
CA THR A 35 2.40 1.71 -12.23
C THR A 35 2.19 1.09 -13.62
N GLN A 36 1.99 1.90 -14.66
CA GLN A 36 2.06 1.44 -16.06
C GLN A 36 3.52 1.22 -16.50
N VAL A 37 4.46 2.00 -15.95
CA VAL A 37 5.86 2.02 -16.42
C VAL A 37 6.81 1.31 -15.45
N LEU A 38 6.54 1.42 -14.15
CA LEU A 38 7.37 0.83 -13.09
C LEU A 38 6.56 -0.09 -12.19
N PRO A 39 7.19 -1.09 -11.54
CA PRO A 39 6.50 -1.86 -10.52
C PRO A 39 6.24 -0.94 -9.32
N GLY A 40 5.00 -0.87 -8.87
CA GLY A 40 4.63 -0.02 -7.75
C GLY A 40 3.41 -0.51 -7.00
N ILE A 41 3.20 0.06 -5.82
CA ILE A 41 2.06 -0.20 -4.94
C ILE A 41 1.47 1.13 -4.45
N HIS A 42 0.18 1.14 -4.16
CA HIS A 42 -0.52 2.28 -3.55
C HIS A 42 -1.37 1.76 -2.38
N PRO A 43 -0.72 1.36 -1.26
CA PRO A 43 -1.43 0.82 -0.11
C PRO A 43 -2.19 1.93 0.63
N VAL A 44 -3.30 1.55 1.27
CA VAL A 44 -4.08 2.44 2.13
C VAL A 44 -3.97 1.96 3.57
N ILE A 45 -3.60 2.88 4.47
CA ILE A 45 -3.43 2.61 5.90
C ILE A 45 -4.54 3.34 6.68
N GLY A 46 -5.29 2.61 7.48
CA GLY A 46 -6.36 3.17 8.30
C GLY A 46 -5.84 4.03 9.46
N ILE A 47 -6.58 5.10 9.77
CA ILE A 47 -6.29 6.08 10.82
C ILE A 47 -7.35 6.13 11.93
N ASP A 48 -8.21 5.10 12.01
CA ASP A 48 -9.31 5.02 12.98
C ASP A 48 -10.31 6.20 12.89
N SER A 49 -10.74 6.54 11.68
CA SER A 49 -11.61 7.69 11.38
C SER A 49 -13.07 7.58 11.87
N GLY A 50 -13.41 6.57 12.67
CA GLY A 50 -14.78 6.35 13.14
C GLY A 50 -15.81 6.15 12.02
N GLY A 51 -15.37 5.69 10.84
CA GLY A 51 -16.22 5.51 9.66
C GLY A 51 -16.31 6.71 8.72
N ALA A 52 -15.70 7.85 9.08
CA ALA A 52 -15.57 8.97 8.14
C ALA A 52 -14.66 8.57 6.96
N VAL A 53 -14.96 9.08 5.78
CA VAL A 53 -14.20 8.84 4.54
C VAL A 53 -13.47 10.09 4.07
N ILE A 54 -12.50 9.92 3.17
CA ILE A 54 -11.77 11.02 2.54
C ILE A 54 -12.74 12.07 1.98
N HIS A 55 -12.34 13.34 2.02
CA HIS A 55 -13.15 14.51 1.62
C HIS A 55 -14.33 14.86 2.55
N GLN A 56 -14.36 14.35 3.78
CA GLN A 56 -15.31 14.79 4.80
C GLN A 56 -14.64 15.60 5.92
N PRO A 57 -15.33 16.61 6.51
CA PRO A 57 -14.80 17.36 7.66
C PRO A 57 -14.45 16.48 8.86
N ASP A 58 -15.18 15.39 9.09
CA ASP A 58 -14.87 14.48 10.20
C ASP A 58 -13.62 13.63 9.95
N PHE A 59 -13.29 13.35 8.68
CA PHE A 59 -12.01 12.73 8.34
C PHE A 59 -10.84 13.69 8.55
N GLU A 60 -11.03 14.98 8.29
CA GLU A 60 -10.02 16.01 8.61
C GLU A 60 -9.70 16.04 10.11
N LYS A 61 -10.73 15.94 10.96
CA LYS A 61 -10.54 15.86 12.42
C LYS A 61 -9.76 14.61 12.80
N ALA A 62 -10.18 13.44 12.31
CA ALA A 62 -9.47 12.18 12.56
C ALA A 62 -8.01 12.20 12.09
N ALA A 63 -7.73 12.86 10.95
CA ALA A 63 -6.39 12.97 10.39
C ALA A 63 -5.42 13.83 11.22
N LYS A 64 -5.92 14.59 12.21
CA LYS A 64 -5.12 15.39 13.15
C LYS A 64 -4.90 14.69 14.50
N GLU A 65 -5.46 13.51 14.68
CA GLU A 65 -5.34 12.77 15.93
C GLU A 65 -4.00 12.00 15.99
N PRO A 66 -3.46 11.72 17.19
CA PRO A 66 -2.21 10.97 17.36
C PRO A 66 -2.19 9.59 16.68
N GLY A 67 -3.36 8.98 16.49
CA GLY A 67 -3.51 7.71 15.75
C GLY A 67 -3.16 7.86 14.26
N ALA A 68 -3.49 8.99 13.64
CA ALA A 68 -3.14 9.29 12.26
C ALA A 68 -1.63 9.51 12.11
N ASP A 69 -0.99 10.25 13.01
CA ASP A 69 0.47 10.43 13.03
C ASP A 69 1.20 9.09 13.13
N ARG A 70 0.72 8.21 14.03
CA ARG A 70 1.25 6.85 14.14
C ARG A 70 1.11 6.08 12.84
N ALA A 71 -0.06 6.14 12.20
CA ALA A 71 -0.33 5.46 10.94
C ALA A 71 0.60 5.94 9.80
N VAL A 72 0.91 7.23 9.73
CA VAL A 72 1.88 7.78 8.77
C VAL A 72 3.28 7.20 9.01
N VAL A 73 3.75 7.23 10.26
CA VAL A 73 5.10 6.72 10.60
C VAL A 73 5.21 5.21 10.36
N GLU A 74 4.20 4.44 10.74
CA GLU A 74 4.13 3.00 10.46
C GLU A 74 4.09 2.74 8.96
N GLY A 75 3.26 3.47 8.21
CA GLY A 75 3.18 3.40 6.75
C GLY A 75 4.52 3.60 6.08
N ALA A 76 5.25 4.66 6.47
CA ALA A 76 6.59 4.94 5.97
C ALA A 76 7.58 3.79 6.27
N LYS A 77 7.54 3.25 7.49
CA LYS A 77 8.39 2.11 7.87
C LYS A 77 8.05 0.83 7.09
N MET A 78 6.77 0.52 6.90
CA MET A 78 6.33 -0.64 6.12
C MET A 78 6.75 -0.53 4.65
N LEU A 79 6.66 0.67 4.06
CA LEU A 79 7.15 0.92 2.70
C LEU A 79 8.67 0.72 2.61
N ALA A 80 9.43 1.29 3.55
CA ALA A 80 10.89 1.15 3.57
C ALA A 80 11.31 -0.32 3.74
N ARG A 81 10.68 -1.05 4.67
CA ARG A 81 10.98 -2.47 4.90
C ARG A 81 10.59 -3.35 3.72
N THR A 82 9.50 -3.02 3.02
CA THR A 82 9.15 -3.68 1.76
C THR A 82 10.27 -3.54 0.73
N VAL A 83 10.85 -2.34 0.57
CA VAL A 83 11.97 -2.13 -0.35
C VAL A 83 13.22 -2.90 0.11
N ILE A 84 13.54 -2.89 1.41
CA ILE A 84 14.65 -3.65 1.98
C ILE A 84 14.49 -5.13 1.66
N ARG A 85 13.31 -5.72 1.91
CA ARG A 85 13.05 -7.13 1.60
C ARG A 85 13.19 -7.46 0.12
N LEU A 86 12.71 -6.59 -0.77
CA LEU A 86 12.94 -6.76 -2.21
C LEU A 86 14.41 -6.60 -2.62
N ALA A 87 15.22 -5.86 -1.86
CA ALA A 87 16.64 -5.74 -2.12
C ALA A 87 17.43 -6.97 -1.64
N GLU A 88 17.05 -7.54 -0.49
CA GLU A 88 17.73 -8.66 0.15
C GLU A 88 17.29 -10.03 -0.39
N ASP A 89 16.03 -10.17 -0.80
CA ASP A 89 15.47 -11.42 -1.34
C ASP A 89 15.41 -11.38 -2.87
N GLU A 90 16.32 -12.12 -3.51
CA GLU A 90 16.41 -12.21 -4.96
C GLU A 90 15.17 -12.84 -5.62
N ALA A 91 14.51 -13.78 -4.95
CA ALA A 91 13.31 -14.41 -5.48
C ALA A 91 12.15 -13.41 -5.51
N GLU A 92 11.95 -12.64 -4.43
CA GLU A 92 10.93 -11.60 -4.38
C GLU A 92 11.21 -10.45 -5.35
N ARG A 93 12.49 -10.05 -5.49
CA ARG A 93 12.92 -9.07 -6.49
C ARG A 93 12.56 -9.52 -7.91
N SER A 94 12.98 -10.72 -8.28
CA SER A 94 12.75 -11.29 -9.61
C SER A 94 11.26 -11.44 -9.89
N ARG A 95 10.47 -11.92 -8.90
CA ARG A 95 9.01 -12.05 -9.00
C ARG A 95 8.33 -10.73 -9.37
N VAL A 96 8.80 -9.59 -8.86
CA VAL A 96 8.24 -8.26 -9.15
C VAL A 96 8.68 -7.77 -10.54
N LEU A 97 9.97 -7.87 -10.87
CA LEU A 97 10.50 -7.43 -12.17
C LEU A 97 9.94 -8.26 -13.34
N ASP A 98 9.84 -9.57 -13.18
CA ASP A 98 9.27 -10.46 -14.21
C ASP A 98 7.79 -10.16 -14.48
N ARG A 99 7.04 -9.73 -13.45
CA ARG A 99 5.64 -9.30 -13.64
C ARG A 99 5.55 -8.05 -14.50
N LEU A 100 6.49 -7.11 -14.36
CA LEU A 100 6.55 -5.94 -15.23
C LEU A 100 6.88 -6.35 -16.67
N ALA A 101 7.93 -7.17 -16.86
CA ALA A 101 8.35 -7.64 -18.18
C ALA A 101 7.21 -8.35 -18.94
N ARG A 102 6.41 -9.17 -18.25
CA ARG A 102 5.23 -9.84 -18.85
C ARG A 102 4.11 -8.89 -19.27
N ARG A 103 3.99 -7.71 -18.64
CA ARG A 103 3.00 -6.68 -19.03
C ARG A 103 3.45 -5.96 -20.30
N THR A 104 4.74 -5.66 -20.42
CA THR A 104 5.31 -4.93 -21.57
C THR A 104 5.41 -5.76 -22.85
N VAL A 105 5.38 -7.10 -22.76
CA VAL A 105 5.40 -8.02 -23.92
C VAL A 105 4.04 -8.09 -24.64
N LYS A 106 2.96 -7.62 -24.03
CA LYS A 106 1.65 -7.51 -24.68
C LYS A 106 1.53 -6.16 -25.39
N VAL A 107 2.20 -6.03 -26.54
CA VAL A 107 1.91 -5.02 -27.58
C VAL A 107 1.79 -5.74 -28.91
#